data_AF-A0A6L9EFQ7-F1
#
_entry.id   AF-A0A6L9EFQ7-F1
#
_cell.length_a   1.000
_cell.length_b   1.000
_cell.length_c   1.000
_cell.angle_alpha   90.00
_cell.angle_beta   90.00
_cell.angle_gamma   90.00
#
_symmetry.space_group_name_H-M   'P 1'
#
loop_
_entity.id
_entity.type
_entity.pdbx_description
1 polymer ?
#
loop_
_entity_poly.entity_id
_entity_poly.type
_entity_poly.pdbx_seq_one_letter_code
_entity_poly.pdbx_strand_id
1 'polypeptide(L)'
;MRKTYLLLSLLLAVTTSFGGVLADSDKLITGPGDDPISLSKKIIAEKPEPWQEKAMNSILSTYGTGYNLVSNDEKYVLLESPGMAFDCFKIGFEDMRESIPKALLIKMMNQAVENPAPTSTMVAKATIDIGLREYQKAYEIAAKFKETNSLNYEEAITFLENRYGYHKLDHALKLVSNDLGQSAAADKKSLKKIYSKIKEIEKKYPSEIAWKDALPLLEEWYGLLEGSNAGLSSITAYRDFKKAMDKLNQKRVKERLAYRSTIKITYPKAGVTWMAPSEVSLKWQSTNIDPHKKIRFFLIKDDVVIQDLGIYDNSKAEDGIRLDRGLPNGNNYRVMGIEQNPVNRYQVAKFATPFFTIKKAPRKEKQPVAATTPPAPKPKPIPVPPPVETVEKEEVPAEPVAVKEEVPLRMEFDGRSISYRKELEVSTDEIRISLWDHGRKDGDLVSIYVNGEAVVYKHSLEYRKSHFDIKLKKGTPNDLFLYAHNLGRFPPNTVAIEIVDNEGSENIVLNSDLKSCEAVLINVKQ
;
A
#
# COMPACT_ATOMS: atom_id res chain seq x y z
N MET A 1 -17.59 -16.40 -27.49
CA MET A 1 -17.96 -14.99 -27.26
C MET A 1 -17.72 -14.63 -25.79
N ARG A 2 -16.53 -14.12 -25.45
CA ARG A 2 -16.18 -13.46 -24.17
C ARG A 2 -14.70 -13.08 -24.23
N LYS A 3 -14.41 -11.98 -24.93
CA LYS A 3 -13.16 -11.21 -24.86
C LYS A 3 -13.50 -9.75 -25.16
N THR A 4 -12.67 -8.84 -24.66
CA THR A 4 -12.60 -7.38 -24.91
C THR A 4 -13.42 -6.46 -23.97
N TYR A 5 -12.89 -6.23 -22.76
CA TYR A 5 -13.07 -5.01 -21.95
C TYR A 5 -11.70 -4.45 -21.52
N LEU A 6 -10.76 -4.46 -22.46
CA LEU A 6 -9.50 -3.71 -22.38
C LEU A 6 -9.37 -2.98 -23.73
N LEU A 7 -9.06 -1.69 -23.71
CA LEU A 7 -9.05 -0.71 -24.81
C LEU A 7 -10.39 0.00 -25.08
N LEU A 8 -10.63 1.08 -24.34
CA LEU A 8 -11.21 2.30 -24.91
C LEU A 8 -10.72 3.53 -24.13
N SER A 9 -9.42 3.79 -24.23
CA SER A 9 -8.79 5.01 -23.70
C SER A 9 -7.85 5.57 -24.76
N LEU A 10 -8.39 6.06 -25.87
CA LEU A 10 -7.72 6.98 -26.82
C LEU A 10 -8.73 7.47 -27.89
N LEU A 11 -8.59 8.74 -28.33
CA LEU A 11 -9.42 9.55 -29.26
C LEU A 11 -10.69 10.16 -28.63
N LEU A 12 -11.04 11.46 -28.76
CA LEU A 12 -10.84 12.43 -29.84
C LEU A 12 -10.66 13.86 -29.27
N ALA A 13 -9.96 14.72 -30.03
CA ALA A 13 -9.77 16.14 -29.77
C ALA A 13 -10.55 17.00 -30.80
N VAL A 14 -10.70 18.31 -30.48
CA VAL A 14 -11.05 19.49 -31.34
C VAL A 14 -12.57 19.63 -31.67
N THR A 15 -13.31 20.76 -31.59
CA THR A 15 -13.20 22.19 -31.18
C THR A 15 -14.64 22.78 -31.06
N THR A 16 -14.89 23.76 -30.19
CA THR A 16 -15.37 25.16 -30.43
C THR A 16 -15.95 25.81 -29.16
N SER A 17 -15.81 27.14 -29.08
CA SER A 17 -15.72 28.03 -27.92
C SER A 17 -17.02 28.63 -27.35
N PHE A 18 -16.86 29.26 -26.17
CA PHE A 18 -17.64 30.31 -25.45
C PHE A 18 -18.09 29.84 -24.05
N GLY A 19 -17.88 30.51 -22.92
CA GLY A 19 -17.19 31.76 -22.55
C GLY A 19 -17.57 32.08 -21.10
N GLY A 20 -16.58 32.14 -20.18
CA GLY A 20 -16.79 32.46 -18.76
C GLY A 20 -15.78 31.77 -17.84
N VAL A 21 -14.65 32.46 -17.55
CA VAL A 21 -13.59 32.13 -16.58
C VAL A 21 -13.29 30.64 -16.40
N LEU A 22 -12.98 29.96 -17.50
CA LEU A 22 -12.18 28.74 -17.49
C LEU A 22 -10.93 29.08 -18.28
N ALA A 23 -9.84 29.38 -17.58
CA ALA A 23 -8.55 29.45 -18.24
C ALA A 23 -8.28 28.07 -18.86
N ASP A 24 -8.24 28.04 -20.18
CA ASP A 24 -7.84 26.94 -21.06
C ASP A 24 -6.33 26.61 -20.91
N SER A 25 -5.84 26.64 -19.66
CA SER A 25 -4.41 26.61 -19.29
C SER A 25 -3.95 25.25 -18.76
N ASP A 26 -4.79 24.23 -18.82
CA ASP A 26 -4.50 22.91 -18.25
C ASP A 26 -4.42 21.82 -19.32
N LYS A 27 -3.45 21.97 -20.24
CA LYS A 27 -2.73 20.77 -20.71
C LYS A 27 -2.23 20.05 -19.45
N LEU A 28 -2.23 18.71 -19.44
CA LEU A 28 -1.60 17.96 -18.34
C LEU A 28 -0.20 18.56 -18.13
N ILE A 29 0.05 19.10 -16.93
CA ILE A 29 1.33 19.73 -16.57
C ILE A 29 2.41 18.64 -16.38
N THR A 30 2.05 17.36 -16.51
CA THR A 30 2.96 16.23 -16.37
C THR A 30 3.71 15.96 -17.67
N GLY A 31 5.00 16.26 -17.69
CA GLY A 31 5.94 15.63 -18.61
C GLY A 31 6.29 14.21 -18.12
N PRO A 32 6.84 13.34 -19.00
CA PRO A 32 7.47 12.11 -18.55
C PRO A 32 8.65 12.45 -17.61
N GLY A 33 8.62 11.98 -16.37
CA GLY A 33 9.74 12.13 -15.42
C GLY A 33 9.65 13.29 -14.43
N ASP A 34 8.58 14.07 -14.41
CA ASP A 34 8.36 15.06 -13.34
C ASP A 34 8.04 14.33 -12.04
N ASP A 35 8.99 14.28 -11.12
CA ASP A 35 8.72 13.78 -9.77
C ASP A 35 7.75 14.72 -9.04
N PRO A 36 6.95 14.21 -8.09
CA PRO A 36 5.95 15.01 -7.35
C PRO A 36 6.46 16.31 -6.75
N ILE A 37 7.71 16.36 -6.26
CA ILE A 37 8.29 17.58 -5.67
C ILE A 37 8.47 18.62 -6.78
N SER A 38 9.13 18.25 -7.87
CA SER A 38 9.36 19.13 -9.02
C SER A 38 8.05 19.65 -9.62
N LEU A 39 7.06 18.76 -9.79
CA LEU A 39 5.73 19.13 -10.30
C LEU A 39 5.01 20.10 -9.35
N SER A 40 5.05 19.85 -8.04
CA SER A 40 4.41 20.72 -7.04
C SER A 40 5.04 22.10 -7.03
N LYS A 41 6.38 22.18 -6.99
CA LYS A 41 7.13 23.43 -7.04
C LYS A 41 6.77 24.23 -8.29
N LYS A 42 6.74 23.56 -9.45
CA LYS A 42 6.35 24.16 -10.73
C LYS A 42 4.94 24.75 -10.66
N ILE A 43 3.95 24.01 -10.17
CA ILE A 43 2.57 24.48 -10.05
C ILE A 43 2.46 25.68 -9.10
N ILE A 44 3.14 25.62 -7.94
CA ILE A 44 3.11 26.71 -6.96
C ILE A 44 3.77 27.98 -7.51
N ALA A 45 4.85 27.83 -8.29
CA ALA A 45 5.59 28.95 -8.87
C ALA A 45 4.93 29.55 -10.13
N GLU A 46 4.49 28.71 -11.08
CA GLU A 46 3.95 29.14 -12.38
C GLU A 46 2.47 29.59 -12.29
N LYS A 47 1.70 29.06 -11.33
CA LYS A 47 0.30 29.43 -11.08
C LYS A 47 0.09 29.81 -9.61
N PRO A 48 0.67 30.92 -9.13
CA PRO A 48 0.69 31.26 -7.70
C PRO A 48 -0.65 31.77 -7.18
N GLU A 49 -1.54 32.27 -8.04
CA GLU A 49 -2.75 33.01 -7.67
C GLU A 49 -3.66 32.25 -6.69
N PRO A 50 -4.02 30.95 -6.92
CA PRO A 50 -4.85 30.20 -5.98
C PRO A 50 -4.16 29.96 -4.63
N TRP A 51 -2.84 30.14 -4.55
CA TRP A 51 -2.01 29.86 -3.39
C TRP A 51 -1.58 31.13 -2.65
N GLN A 52 -2.27 32.25 -2.87
CA GLN A 52 -2.05 33.52 -2.17
C GLN A 52 -3.09 33.75 -1.08
N GLU A 53 -2.69 34.43 -0.01
CA GLU A 53 -3.57 34.74 1.13
C GLU A 53 -4.85 35.48 0.70
N LYS A 54 -4.73 36.41 -0.25
CA LYS A 54 -5.88 37.10 -0.84
C LYS A 54 -6.89 36.14 -1.47
N ALA A 55 -6.42 35.13 -2.21
CA ALA A 55 -7.29 34.14 -2.82
C ALA A 55 -7.94 33.24 -1.77
N MET A 56 -7.17 32.82 -0.75
CA MET A 56 -7.68 32.05 0.38
C MET A 56 -8.82 32.79 1.09
N ASN A 57 -8.61 34.06 1.46
CA ASN A 57 -9.63 34.88 2.11
C ASN A 57 -10.88 35.07 1.23
N SER A 58 -10.70 35.22 -0.09
CA SER A 58 -11.81 35.30 -1.04
C SER A 58 -12.59 34.00 -1.14
N ILE A 59 -11.91 32.85 -1.15
CA ILE A 59 -12.54 31.53 -1.22
C ILE A 59 -13.30 31.24 0.07
N LEU A 60 -12.70 31.47 1.24
CA LEU A 60 -13.36 31.26 2.53
C LEU A 60 -14.57 32.18 2.71
N SER A 61 -14.51 33.44 2.30
CA SER A 61 -15.67 34.34 2.39
C SER A 61 -16.82 33.93 1.47
N THR A 62 -16.50 33.47 0.25
CA THR A 62 -17.50 33.08 -0.77
C THR A 62 -18.17 31.74 -0.45
N TYR A 63 -17.40 30.76 0.02
CA TYR A 63 -17.85 29.38 0.15
C TYR A 63 -17.95 28.88 1.60
N GLY A 64 -17.30 29.55 2.55
CA GLY A 64 -17.23 29.14 3.96
C GLY A 64 -18.36 29.68 4.84
N THR A 65 -19.19 30.60 4.36
CA THR A 65 -20.31 31.18 5.12
C THR A 65 -21.59 30.35 4.92
N GLY A 66 -22.28 29.98 6.01
CA GLY A 66 -23.63 29.37 5.95
C GLY A 66 -23.71 27.85 5.83
N TYR A 67 -22.58 27.15 5.78
CA TYR A 67 -22.52 25.69 5.77
C TYR A 67 -21.94 25.21 7.10
N ASN A 68 -22.78 25.06 8.13
CA ASN A 68 -22.38 24.31 9.32
C ASN A 68 -21.88 22.94 8.84
N LEU A 69 -20.58 22.71 9.00
CA LEU A 69 -19.84 21.56 8.51
C LEU A 69 -20.35 20.31 9.23
N VAL A 70 -21.49 19.79 8.77
CA VAL A 70 -22.03 18.54 9.31
C VAL A 70 -21.03 17.46 8.93
N SER A 71 -20.38 16.89 9.94
CA SER A 71 -19.43 15.79 9.88
C SER A 71 -20.08 14.51 9.35
N ASN A 72 -20.48 14.50 8.09
CA ASN A 72 -21.16 13.36 7.49
C ASN A 72 -20.64 13.13 6.06
N ASP A 73 -19.34 12.79 6.00
CA ASP A 73 -18.64 12.30 4.81
C ASP A 73 -19.41 11.16 4.11
N GLU A 74 -20.25 10.45 4.87
CA GLU A 74 -21.21 9.43 4.43
C GLU A 74 -22.12 9.87 3.29
N LYS A 75 -22.42 11.17 3.13
CA LYS A 75 -23.34 11.69 2.10
C LYS A 75 -22.69 11.98 0.75
N TYR A 76 -21.36 12.07 0.70
CA TYR A 76 -20.61 12.31 -0.55
C TYR A 76 -20.62 11.09 -1.47
N VAL A 77 -21.06 9.93 -0.97
CA VAL A 77 -21.06 8.66 -1.72
C VAL A 77 -22.01 8.69 -2.94
N LEU A 78 -23.08 9.51 -2.91
CA LEU A 78 -24.03 9.66 -4.03
C LEU A 78 -23.45 10.39 -5.27
N LEU A 79 -22.22 10.87 -5.20
CA LEU A 79 -21.57 11.61 -6.28
C LEU A 79 -20.91 10.75 -7.36
N GLU A 80 -21.24 9.46 -7.42
CA GLU A 80 -20.55 8.47 -8.26
C GLU A 80 -19.04 8.61 -8.19
N SER A 81 -18.53 8.81 -6.97
CA SER A 81 -17.17 9.18 -6.71
C SER A 81 -16.12 8.49 -7.63
N PRO A 82 -15.61 9.16 -8.66
CA PRO A 82 -14.37 8.75 -9.32
C PRO A 82 -13.16 9.28 -8.54
N GLY A 83 -13.38 10.16 -7.55
CA GLY A 83 -12.38 10.65 -6.59
C GLY A 83 -12.30 9.80 -5.32
N MET A 84 -13.27 9.87 -4.41
CA MET A 84 -13.21 9.12 -3.14
C MET A 84 -13.10 7.60 -3.26
N ALA A 85 -13.58 6.99 -4.32
CA ALA A 85 -13.72 5.55 -4.41
C ALA A 85 -12.49 4.90 -5.05
N PHE A 86 -11.83 5.61 -5.97
CA PHE A 86 -10.46 5.27 -6.34
C PHE A 86 -9.46 5.67 -5.24
N ASP A 87 -9.77 6.66 -4.40
CA ASP A 87 -8.95 7.06 -3.25
C ASP A 87 -9.04 6.05 -2.10
N CYS A 88 -10.23 5.51 -1.85
CA CYS A 88 -10.47 4.40 -0.90
C CYS A 88 -9.69 3.13 -1.28
N PHE A 89 -9.41 2.88 -2.57
CA PHE A 89 -8.78 1.63 -2.96
C PHE A 89 -7.26 1.63 -2.90
N LYS A 90 -6.60 2.79 -2.80
CA LYS A 90 -5.13 2.83 -2.93
C LYS A 90 -4.38 3.94 -2.17
N ILE A 91 -5.03 4.85 -1.46
CA ILE A 91 -4.35 6.04 -0.89
C ILE A 91 -4.28 6.03 0.64
N GLY A 92 -4.96 5.11 1.34
CA GLY A 92 -4.78 5.02 2.80
C GLY A 92 -5.08 6.35 3.50
N PHE A 93 -6.18 7.02 3.12
CA PHE A 93 -6.75 8.05 3.98
C PHE A 93 -7.06 7.37 5.32
N GLU A 94 -6.46 7.88 6.39
CA GLU A 94 -6.48 7.30 7.75
C GLU A 94 -7.91 7.08 8.32
N ASP A 95 -8.94 7.71 7.71
CA ASP A 95 -10.27 7.84 8.32
C ASP A 95 -11.47 7.27 7.52
N MET A 96 -11.29 6.65 6.34
CA MET A 96 -12.42 6.02 5.64
C MET A 96 -12.46 4.51 5.85
N ARG A 97 -13.61 4.01 6.36
CA ARG A 97 -13.90 2.58 6.50
C ARG A 97 -13.63 1.86 5.17
N GLU A 98 -13.02 0.68 5.23
CA GLU A 98 -12.78 -0.19 4.05
C GLU A 98 -14.07 -0.70 3.38
N SER A 99 -15.22 -0.42 4.00
CA SER A 99 -16.56 -0.82 3.59
C SER A 99 -17.58 0.28 3.92
N ILE A 100 -18.74 0.22 3.28
CA ILE A 100 -19.91 1.04 3.59
C ILE A 100 -20.98 0.19 4.26
N PRO A 101 -21.62 0.68 5.34
CA PRO A 101 -22.80 0.02 5.90
C PRO A 101 -23.90 -0.09 4.83
N LYS A 102 -24.38 -1.30 4.56
CA LYS A 102 -25.45 -1.57 3.58
C LYS A 102 -26.69 -0.71 3.84
N ALA A 103 -27.05 -0.54 5.11
CA ALA A 103 -28.20 0.28 5.51
C ALA A 103 -28.04 1.75 5.09
N LEU A 104 -26.83 2.30 5.21
CA LEU A 104 -26.51 3.65 4.76
C LEU A 104 -26.60 3.75 3.23
N LEU A 105 -25.98 2.82 2.49
CA LEU A 105 -26.05 2.79 1.03
C LEU A 105 -27.51 2.77 0.52
N ILE A 106 -28.34 1.88 1.07
CA ILE A 106 -29.76 1.77 0.71
C ILE A 106 -30.52 3.06 1.04
N LYS A 107 -30.29 3.64 2.22
CA LYS A 107 -30.92 4.90 2.64
C LYS A 107 -30.62 6.02 1.65
N MET A 108 -29.36 6.15 1.23
CA MET A 108 -28.93 7.16 0.27
C MET A 108 -29.56 6.96 -1.10
N MET A 109 -29.58 5.72 -1.60
CA MET A 109 -30.23 5.39 -2.87
C MET A 109 -31.72 5.74 -2.84
N ASN A 110 -32.45 5.38 -1.78
CA ASN A 110 -33.86 5.75 -1.64
C ASN A 110 -34.05 7.27 -1.60
N GLN A 111 -33.24 8.01 -0.84
CA GLN A 111 -33.32 9.48 -0.77
C GLN A 111 -33.11 10.13 -2.14
N ALA A 112 -32.17 9.63 -2.94
CA ALA A 112 -31.92 10.11 -4.29
C ALA A 112 -33.08 9.85 -5.27
N VAL A 113 -33.90 8.83 -5.04
CA VAL A 113 -35.13 8.60 -5.82
C VAL A 113 -36.26 9.49 -5.33
N GLU A 114 -36.49 9.52 -4.02
CA GLU A 114 -37.69 10.08 -3.41
C GLU A 114 -37.62 11.59 -3.20
N ASN A 115 -36.42 12.10 -2.91
CA ASN A 115 -36.17 13.49 -2.55
C ASN A 115 -35.01 14.06 -3.37
N PRO A 116 -35.13 14.13 -4.70
CA PRO A 116 -34.00 14.44 -5.58
C PRO A 116 -33.47 15.86 -5.38
N ALA A 117 -34.34 16.87 -5.21
CA ALA A 117 -33.89 18.26 -5.03
C ALA A 117 -33.15 18.44 -3.69
N PRO A 118 -33.71 18.02 -2.53
CA PRO A 118 -32.97 18.01 -1.27
C PRO A 118 -31.65 17.23 -1.34
N THR A 119 -31.66 16.07 -1.99
CA THR A 119 -30.46 15.23 -2.17
C THR A 119 -29.39 15.96 -2.99
N SER A 120 -29.78 16.64 -4.06
CA SER A 120 -28.88 17.46 -4.88
C SER A 120 -28.24 18.59 -4.07
N THR A 121 -29.02 19.32 -3.28
CA THR A 121 -28.50 20.35 -2.38
C THR A 121 -27.54 19.77 -1.34
N MET A 122 -27.85 18.60 -0.76
CA MET A 122 -26.98 17.94 0.21
C MET A 122 -25.63 17.55 -0.41
N VAL A 123 -25.65 17.00 -1.62
CA VAL A 123 -24.48 16.63 -2.41
C VAL A 123 -23.60 17.85 -2.70
N ALA A 124 -24.21 18.97 -3.08
CA ALA A 124 -23.51 20.22 -3.34
C ALA A 124 -22.81 20.73 -2.07
N LYS A 125 -23.53 20.77 -0.94
CA LYS A 125 -22.98 21.19 0.35
C LYS A 125 -21.81 20.35 0.81
N ALA A 126 -21.92 19.01 0.69
CA ALA A 126 -20.81 18.10 1.00
C ALA A 126 -19.59 18.38 0.10
N THR A 127 -19.83 18.71 -1.17
CA THR A 127 -18.75 19.06 -2.11
C THR A 127 -18.05 20.36 -1.79
N ILE A 128 -18.79 21.37 -1.32
CA ILE A 128 -18.20 22.63 -0.84
C ILE A 128 -17.31 22.35 0.37
N ASP A 129 -17.82 21.63 1.38
CA ASP A 129 -17.06 21.28 2.59
C ASP A 129 -15.74 20.54 2.25
N ILE A 130 -15.83 19.44 1.50
CA ILE A 130 -14.64 18.66 1.13
C ILE A 130 -13.70 19.46 0.23
N GLY A 131 -14.24 20.23 -0.72
CA GLY A 131 -13.43 21.07 -1.59
C GLY A 131 -12.65 22.13 -0.81
N LEU A 132 -13.25 22.71 0.24
CA LEU A 132 -12.58 23.65 1.14
C LEU A 132 -11.52 22.97 1.98
N ARG A 133 -11.81 21.79 2.57
CA ARG A 133 -10.82 21.01 3.35
C ARG A 133 -9.61 20.61 2.51
N GLU A 134 -9.83 20.12 1.29
CA GLU A 134 -8.75 19.79 0.36
C GLU A 134 -7.96 21.06 -0.03
N TYR A 135 -8.64 22.14 -0.40
CA TYR A 135 -7.98 23.39 -0.77
C TYR A 135 -7.12 23.96 0.36
N GLN A 136 -7.63 23.97 1.61
CA GLN A 136 -6.91 24.42 2.79
C GLN A 136 -5.60 23.66 3.00
N LYS A 137 -5.65 22.32 2.93
CA LYS A 137 -4.45 21.48 3.03
C LYS A 137 -3.41 21.80 1.96
N ALA A 138 -3.85 21.96 0.71
CA ALA A 138 -2.94 22.31 -0.38
C ALA A 138 -2.36 23.72 -0.21
N TYR A 139 -3.16 24.67 0.25
CA TYR A 139 -2.71 26.04 0.52
C TYR A 139 -1.65 26.08 1.61
N GLU A 140 -1.86 25.40 2.74
CA GLU A 140 -0.89 25.38 3.86
C GLU A 140 0.48 24.87 3.42
N ILE A 141 0.51 23.83 2.59
CA ILE A 141 1.74 23.29 2.00
C ILE A 141 2.38 24.31 1.06
N ALA A 142 1.60 24.95 0.19
CA ALA A 142 2.11 25.95 -0.74
C ALA A 142 2.65 27.20 -0.02
N ALA A 143 1.99 27.65 1.05
CA ALA A 143 2.41 28.76 1.90
C ALA A 143 3.73 28.43 2.60
N LYS A 144 3.81 27.27 3.26
CA LYS A 144 5.04 26.77 3.87
C LYS A 144 6.19 26.69 2.87
N PHE A 145 5.94 26.18 1.67
CA PHE A 145 6.97 26.09 0.63
C PHE A 145 7.46 27.49 0.21
N LYS A 146 6.57 28.47 0.08
CA LYS A 146 6.96 29.86 -0.23
C LYS A 146 7.83 30.50 0.85
N GLU A 147 7.59 30.17 2.13
CA GLU A 147 8.36 30.69 3.26
C GLU A 147 9.72 30.00 3.43
N THR A 148 9.75 28.68 3.27
CA THR A 148 10.92 27.85 3.63
C THR A 148 11.76 27.43 2.42
N ASN A 149 11.23 27.58 1.21
CA ASN A 149 11.76 26.98 -0.04
C ASN A 149 11.99 25.46 0.06
N SER A 150 11.35 24.80 1.04
CA SER A 150 11.45 23.38 1.31
C SER A 150 10.11 22.71 1.10
N LEU A 151 10.14 21.58 0.39
CA LEU A 151 8.97 20.75 0.14
C LEU A 151 9.45 19.31 0.14
N ASN A 152 8.98 18.53 1.12
CA ASN A 152 9.27 17.10 1.14
C ASN A 152 8.29 16.35 0.23
N TYR A 153 8.56 15.07 0.01
CA TYR A 153 7.77 14.27 -0.93
C TYR A 153 6.32 14.04 -0.48
N GLU A 154 6.09 13.83 0.82
CA GLU A 154 4.75 13.63 1.37
C GLU A 154 3.89 14.89 1.22
N GLU A 155 4.49 16.05 1.48
CA GLU A 155 3.87 17.35 1.24
C GLU A 155 3.58 17.57 -0.24
N ALA A 156 4.51 17.21 -1.13
CA ALA A 156 4.30 17.33 -2.57
C ALA A 156 3.12 16.46 -3.06
N ILE A 157 3.04 15.20 -2.64
CA ILE A 157 1.88 14.34 -2.95
C ILE A 157 0.61 14.91 -2.37
N THR A 158 0.61 15.29 -1.09
CA THR A 158 -0.55 15.85 -0.41
C THR A 158 -1.03 17.11 -1.14
N PHE A 159 -0.12 17.99 -1.53
CA PHE A 159 -0.44 19.16 -2.36
C PHE A 159 -1.10 18.77 -3.67
N LEU A 160 -0.48 17.88 -4.47
CA LEU A 160 -1.02 17.44 -5.75
C LEU A 160 -2.40 16.79 -5.60
N GLU A 161 -2.63 16.00 -4.57
CA GLU A 161 -3.89 15.29 -4.38
C GLU A 161 -5.05 16.22 -3.99
N ASN A 162 -4.74 17.27 -3.24
CA ASN A 162 -5.71 18.15 -2.61
C ASN A 162 -5.92 19.49 -3.35
N ARG A 163 -4.98 19.92 -4.19
CA ARG A 163 -5.06 21.22 -4.90
C ARG A 163 -6.29 21.37 -5.79
N TYR A 164 -6.94 20.28 -6.18
CA TYR A 164 -8.17 20.35 -6.97
C TYR A 164 -9.42 20.73 -6.18
N GLY A 165 -9.32 20.87 -4.85
CA GLY A 165 -10.46 21.18 -3.98
C GLY A 165 -11.22 22.42 -4.42
N TYR A 166 -10.51 23.50 -4.74
CA TYR A 166 -11.14 24.76 -5.16
C TYR A 166 -11.85 24.67 -6.52
N HIS A 167 -11.45 23.77 -7.42
CA HIS A 167 -12.13 23.55 -8.70
C HIS A 167 -13.52 22.93 -8.55
N LYS A 168 -13.84 22.37 -7.38
CA LYS A 168 -15.17 21.81 -7.09
C LYS A 168 -16.19 22.87 -6.69
N LEU A 169 -15.71 23.99 -6.14
CA LEU A 169 -16.52 24.92 -5.36
C LEU A 169 -17.56 25.66 -6.21
N ASP A 170 -17.16 26.24 -7.35
CA ASP A 170 -18.07 26.98 -8.23
C ASP A 170 -19.17 26.05 -8.81
N HIS A 171 -18.80 24.84 -9.23
CA HIS A 171 -19.75 23.85 -9.70
C HIS A 171 -20.78 23.47 -8.61
N ALA A 172 -20.31 23.28 -7.38
CA ALA A 172 -21.19 22.95 -6.26
C ALA A 172 -22.08 24.13 -5.85
N LEU A 173 -21.54 25.35 -5.83
CA LEU A 173 -22.30 26.55 -5.49
C LEU A 173 -23.43 26.80 -6.49
N LYS A 174 -23.17 26.63 -7.79
CA LYS A 174 -24.20 26.70 -8.84
C LYS A 174 -25.34 25.70 -8.61
N LEU A 175 -25.03 24.52 -8.09
CA LEU A 175 -26.04 23.52 -7.76
C LEU A 175 -26.91 23.92 -6.56
N VAL A 176 -26.36 24.70 -5.62
CA VAL A 176 -27.12 25.23 -4.47
C VAL A 176 -27.98 26.44 -4.87
N SER A 177 -27.49 27.30 -5.76
CA SER A 177 -28.12 28.58 -6.10
C SER A 177 -29.26 28.48 -7.12
N ASN A 178 -29.35 27.39 -7.87
CA ASN A 178 -30.38 27.22 -8.90
C ASN A 178 -31.72 26.81 -8.29
N ASP A 179 -32.82 27.40 -8.78
CA ASP A 179 -34.13 26.78 -8.63
C ASP A 179 -34.10 25.42 -9.35
N LEU A 180 -34.06 24.34 -8.58
CA LEU A 180 -33.84 22.98 -9.09
C LEU A 180 -34.99 22.47 -9.96
N GLY A 181 -36.09 23.24 -10.05
CA GLY A 181 -37.26 22.91 -10.85
C GLY A 181 -38.00 21.67 -10.35
N GLN A 182 -39.14 21.36 -10.95
CA GLN A 182 -39.84 20.11 -10.66
C GLN A 182 -39.19 18.94 -11.41
N SER A 183 -38.93 17.86 -10.67
CA SER A 183 -38.49 16.58 -11.21
C SER A 183 -39.56 16.00 -12.14
N ALA A 184 -39.18 15.56 -13.35
CA ALA A 184 -40.07 14.79 -14.19
C ALA A 184 -40.38 13.44 -13.50
N ALA A 185 -41.66 13.14 -13.31
CA ALA A 185 -42.07 11.88 -12.70
C ALA A 185 -41.77 10.71 -13.66
N ALA A 186 -40.91 9.79 -13.22
CA ALA A 186 -40.60 8.58 -13.97
C ALA A 186 -41.81 7.65 -14.06
N ASP A 187 -41.91 6.90 -15.16
CA ASP A 187 -43.00 5.95 -15.33
C ASP A 187 -42.93 4.80 -14.30
N LYS A 188 -44.08 4.21 -14.00
CA LYS A 188 -44.23 3.16 -12.98
C LYS A 188 -43.36 1.93 -13.24
N LYS A 189 -43.10 1.58 -14.51
CA LYS A 189 -42.27 0.42 -14.87
C LYS A 189 -40.79 0.73 -14.60
N SER A 190 -40.33 1.93 -14.91
CA SER A 190 -38.98 2.38 -14.60
C SER A 190 -38.71 2.45 -13.09
N LEU A 191 -39.63 3.04 -12.32
CA LEU A 191 -39.54 3.05 -10.85
C LEU A 191 -39.47 1.64 -10.26
N LYS A 192 -40.26 0.69 -10.79
CA LYS A 192 -40.21 -0.71 -10.34
C LYS A 192 -38.81 -1.33 -10.55
N LYS A 193 -38.14 -1.03 -11.66
CA LYS A 193 -36.77 -1.52 -11.93
C LYS A 193 -35.75 -0.92 -10.96
N ILE A 194 -35.81 0.40 -10.74
CA ILE A 194 -34.92 1.13 -9.83
C ILE A 194 -34.99 0.53 -8.41
N TYR A 195 -36.20 0.41 -7.85
CA TYR A 195 -36.39 -0.17 -6.52
C TYR A 195 -36.08 -1.67 -6.45
N SER A 196 -36.25 -2.41 -7.55
CA SER A 196 -35.84 -3.83 -7.59
C SER A 196 -34.33 -3.99 -7.41
N LYS A 197 -33.51 -3.07 -7.93
CA LYS A 197 -32.06 -3.11 -7.75
C LYS A 197 -31.68 -2.84 -6.28
N ILE A 198 -32.35 -1.88 -5.63
CA ILE A 198 -32.15 -1.61 -4.19
C ILE A 198 -32.48 -2.87 -3.35
N LYS A 199 -33.61 -3.52 -3.63
CA LYS A 199 -34.00 -4.77 -2.95
C LYS A 199 -33.04 -5.94 -3.21
N GLU A 200 -32.48 -6.02 -4.41
CA GLU A 200 -31.44 -7.01 -4.73
C GLU A 200 -30.21 -6.83 -3.84
N ILE A 201 -29.73 -5.59 -3.70
CA ILE A 201 -28.59 -5.24 -2.85
C ILE A 201 -28.89 -5.60 -1.39
N GLU A 202 -30.07 -5.22 -0.91
CA GLU A 202 -30.54 -5.51 0.44
C GLU A 202 -30.50 -7.01 0.78
N LYS A 203 -30.96 -7.85 -0.15
CA LYS A 203 -31.03 -9.30 0.02
C LYS A 203 -29.68 -10.01 -0.13
N LYS A 204 -28.84 -9.56 -1.07
CA LYS A 204 -27.66 -10.32 -1.51
C LYS A 204 -26.38 -9.98 -0.73
N TYR A 205 -26.25 -8.77 -0.21
CA TYR A 205 -25.01 -8.29 0.39
C TYR A 205 -25.05 -8.30 1.93
N PRO A 206 -23.89 -8.51 2.58
CA PRO A 206 -23.76 -8.45 4.05
C PRO A 206 -24.03 -7.05 4.62
N SER A 207 -24.02 -6.90 5.95
CA SER A 207 -24.26 -5.61 6.62
C SER A 207 -23.22 -4.56 6.29
N GLU A 208 -21.98 -4.96 6.01
CA GLU A 208 -20.88 -4.12 5.56
C GLU A 208 -20.47 -4.53 4.14
N ILE A 209 -20.52 -3.61 3.19
CA ILE A 209 -20.20 -3.86 1.78
C ILE A 209 -18.84 -3.24 1.47
N ALA A 210 -17.86 -4.06 1.07
CA ALA A 210 -16.57 -3.53 0.64
C ALA A 210 -16.78 -2.55 -0.53
N TRP A 211 -16.06 -1.43 -0.53
CA TRP A 211 -16.23 -0.39 -1.56
C TRP A 211 -16.12 -0.90 -3.00
N LYS A 212 -15.31 -1.94 -3.24
CA LYS A 212 -15.05 -2.54 -4.56
C LYS A 212 -16.30 -3.18 -5.14
N ASP A 213 -17.21 -3.59 -4.25
CA ASP A 213 -18.47 -4.21 -4.57
C ASP A 213 -19.58 -3.16 -4.53
N ALA A 214 -19.53 -2.18 -3.63
CA ALA A 214 -20.53 -1.11 -3.51
C ALA A 214 -20.56 -0.15 -4.72
N LEU A 215 -19.40 0.20 -5.28
CA LEU A 215 -19.32 1.21 -6.35
C LEU A 215 -19.94 0.74 -7.67
N PRO A 216 -19.62 -0.46 -8.19
CA PRO A 216 -20.27 -0.95 -9.40
C PRO A 216 -21.79 -1.07 -9.21
N LEU A 217 -22.26 -1.42 -8.00
CA LEU A 217 -23.69 -1.47 -7.71
C LEU A 217 -24.36 -0.10 -7.77
N LEU A 218 -23.67 0.93 -7.26
CA LEU A 218 -24.15 2.31 -7.29
C LEU A 218 -24.18 2.83 -8.73
N GLU A 219 -23.12 2.60 -9.51
CA GLU A 219 -23.02 2.97 -10.93
C GLU A 219 -24.12 2.29 -11.78
N GLU A 220 -24.29 0.98 -11.61
CA GLU A 220 -25.37 0.23 -12.27
C GLU A 220 -26.76 0.78 -11.92
N TRP A 221 -26.99 1.09 -10.64
CA TRP A 221 -28.27 1.63 -10.18
C TRP A 221 -28.51 3.06 -10.68
N TYR A 222 -27.50 3.92 -10.66
CA TYR A 222 -27.62 5.29 -11.14
C TYR A 222 -27.82 5.32 -12.67
N GLY A 223 -27.21 4.39 -13.40
CA GLY A 223 -27.51 4.18 -14.82
C GLY A 223 -28.99 3.87 -15.11
N LEU A 224 -29.70 3.21 -14.17
CA LEU A 224 -31.16 3.05 -14.27
C LEU A 224 -31.90 4.38 -14.08
N LEU A 225 -31.43 5.24 -13.17
CA LEU A 225 -31.98 6.59 -13.01
C LEU A 225 -31.78 7.40 -14.28
N GLU A 226 -30.57 7.45 -14.84
CA GLU A 226 -30.29 8.20 -16.07
C GLU A 226 -31.12 7.72 -17.25
N GLY A 227 -31.15 6.40 -17.49
CA GLY A 227 -31.92 5.81 -18.58
C GLY A 227 -33.43 6.01 -18.49
N SER A 228 -33.94 6.42 -17.32
CA SER A 228 -35.36 6.71 -17.08
C SER A 228 -35.66 8.16 -16.71
N ASN A 229 -34.64 9.03 -16.70
CA ASN A 229 -34.75 10.43 -16.25
C ASN A 229 -35.48 10.56 -14.89
N ALA A 230 -35.12 9.71 -13.93
CA ALA A 230 -35.82 9.53 -12.65
C ALA A 230 -35.01 10.03 -11.45
N GLY A 231 -35.69 10.45 -10.38
CA GLY A 231 -35.02 10.81 -9.12
C GLY A 231 -33.96 11.89 -9.36
N LEU A 232 -32.77 11.70 -8.78
CA LEU A 232 -31.69 12.68 -8.84
C LEU A 232 -31.23 12.97 -10.28
N SER A 233 -31.24 11.98 -11.16
CA SER A 233 -30.87 12.17 -12.57
C SER A 233 -31.87 13.06 -13.31
N SER A 234 -33.08 13.26 -12.80
CA SER A 234 -34.09 14.13 -13.45
C SER A 234 -33.75 15.62 -13.34
N ILE A 235 -32.87 15.99 -12.39
CA ILE A 235 -32.48 17.38 -12.14
C ILE A 235 -31.34 17.75 -13.09
N THR A 236 -31.63 18.64 -14.05
CA THR A 236 -30.63 19.08 -15.04
C THR A 236 -29.39 19.68 -14.39
N ALA A 237 -29.55 20.56 -13.40
CA ALA A 237 -28.42 21.16 -12.68
C ALA A 237 -27.53 20.11 -12.00
N TYR A 238 -28.13 19.04 -11.46
CA TYR A 238 -27.38 17.93 -10.88
C TYR A 238 -26.59 17.16 -11.95
N ARG A 239 -27.20 16.85 -13.10
CA ARG A 239 -26.50 16.15 -14.20
C ARG A 239 -25.30 16.97 -14.70
N ASP A 240 -25.46 18.29 -14.84
CA ASP A 240 -24.37 19.19 -15.26
C ASP A 240 -23.24 19.22 -14.23
N PHE A 241 -23.62 19.33 -12.94
CA PHE A 241 -22.69 19.25 -11.83
C PHE A 241 -21.93 17.91 -11.81
N LYS A 242 -22.64 16.78 -11.93
CA LYS A 242 -22.05 15.44 -11.98
C LYS A 242 -21.06 15.31 -13.13
N LYS A 243 -21.43 15.74 -14.34
CA LYS A 243 -20.55 15.73 -15.51
C LYS A 243 -19.27 16.54 -15.28
N ALA A 244 -19.36 17.68 -14.60
CA ALA A 244 -18.19 18.48 -14.23
C ALA A 244 -17.29 17.75 -13.22
N MET A 245 -17.89 17.13 -12.20
CA MET A 245 -17.16 16.32 -11.21
C MET A 245 -16.48 15.11 -11.87
N ASP A 246 -17.15 14.40 -12.76
CA ASP A 246 -16.59 13.25 -13.49
C ASP A 246 -15.34 13.66 -14.27
N LYS A 247 -15.42 14.76 -15.01
CA LYS A 247 -14.30 15.29 -15.80
C LYS A 247 -13.11 15.71 -14.92
N LEU A 248 -13.40 16.37 -13.79
CA LEU A 248 -12.38 16.76 -12.81
C LEU A 248 -11.70 15.53 -12.19
N ASN A 249 -12.49 14.54 -11.78
CA ASN A 249 -11.97 13.33 -11.14
C ASN A 249 -11.16 12.47 -12.11
N GLN A 250 -11.59 12.33 -13.37
CA GLN A 250 -10.77 11.66 -14.41
C GLN A 250 -9.41 12.33 -14.58
N LYS A 251 -9.37 13.67 -14.57
CA LYS A 251 -8.11 14.43 -14.65
C LYS A 251 -7.21 14.17 -13.43
N ARG A 252 -7.78 14.22 -12.22
CA ARG A 252 -7.08 13.90 -10.96
C ARG A 252 -6.48 12.49 -10.98
N VAL A 253 -7.27 11.50 -11.35
CA VAL A 253 -6.83 10.09 -11.42
C VAL A 253 -5.74 9.92 -12.46
N LYS A 254 -5.90 10.50 -13.66
CA LYS A 254 -4.89 10.42 -14.72
C LYS A 254 -3.56 11.01 -14.28
N GLU A 255 -3.59 12.15 -13.59
CA GLU A 255 -2.38 12.79 -13.08
C GLU A 255 -1.72 11.96 -11.98
N ARG A 256 -2.50 11.44 -11.03
CA ARG A 256 -1.99 10.54 -9.98
C ARG A 256 -1.32 9.30 -10.55
N LEU A 257 -1.92 8.69 -11.55
CA LEU A 257 -1.33 7.54 -12.25
C LEU A 257 -0.04 7.91 -12.97
N ALA A 258 0.13 9.16 -13.41
CA ALA A 258 1.31 9.60 -14.14
C ALA A 258 2.58 9.62 -13.28
N TYR A 259 2.50 9.90 -11.98
CA TYR A 259 3.65 9.90 -11.07
C TYR A 259 3.69 8.72 -10.08
N ARG A 260 2.72 7.80 -10.14
CA ARG A 260 2.69 6.63 -9.26
C ARG A 260 3.69 5.57 -9.70
N SER A 261 4.52 5.11 -8.76
CA SER A 261 5.37 3.93 -8.96
C SER A 261 4.52 2.68 -9.15
N THR A 262 4.83 1.88 -10.17
CA THR A 262 4.18 0.58 -10.37
C THR A 262 5.20 -0.50 -10.72
N ILE A 263 4.89 -1.74 -10.33
CA ILE A 263 5.58 -2.95 -10.74
C ILE A 263 4.54 -3.88 -11.35
N LYS A 264 4.92 -4.59 -12.41
CA LYS A 264 4.14 -5.66 -13.01
C LYS A 264 5.07 -6.81 -13.36
N ILE A 265 4.99 -7.89 -12.59
CA ILE A 265 5.72 -9.12 -12.90
C ILE A 265 5.01 -9.79 -14.09
N THR A 266 5.74 -9.94 -15.18
CA THR A 266 5.27 -10.52 -16.44
C THR A 266 5.63 -12.01 -16.57
N TYR A 267 6.60 -12.47 -15.79
CA TYR A 267 6.95 -13.88 -15.64
C TYR A 267 7.43 -14.16 -14.20
N PRO A 268 6.93 -15.22 -13.54
CA PRO A 268 6.04 -16.26 -14.06
C PRO A 268 4.59 -15.77 -14.26
N LYS A 269 3.85 -16.44 -15.14
CA LYS A 269 2.44 -16.16 -15.44
C LYS A 269 1.58 -17.39 -15.14
N ALA A 270 0.26 -17.21 -15.16
CA ALA A 270 -0.68 -18.32 -15.00
C ALA A 270 -0.36 -19.49 -15.96
N GLY A 271 -0.38 -20.71 -15.43
CA GLY A 271 -0.09 -21.95 -16.17
C GLY A 271 1.40 -22.30 -16.29
N VAL A 272 2.32 -21.44 -15.85
CA VAL A 272 3.75 -21.81 -15.75
C VAL A 272 3.95 -22.89 -14.69
N THR A 273 4.83 -23.85 -14.98
CA THR A 273 5.32 -24.83 -14.00
C THR A 273 6.82 -24.67 -13.82
N TRP A 274 7.26 -24.39 -12.60
CA TRP A 274 8.66 -24.46 -12.21
C TRP A 274 8.97 -25.81 -11.56
N MET A 275 10.24 -26.20 -11.65
CA MET A 275 10.75 -27.40 -10.98
C MET A 275 11.60 -26.98 -9.78
N ALA A 276 11.51 -27.68 -8.65
CA ALA A 276 12.31 -27.37 -7.46
C ALA A 276 13.10 -28.60 -6.97
N PRO A 277 14.40 -28.47 -6.66
CA PRO A 277 15.22 -27.27 -6.85
C PRO A 277 15.57 -27.07 -8.33
N SER A 278 15.51 -25.83 -8.81
CA SER A 278 16.06 -25.40 -10.09
C SER A 278 16.41 -23.92 -10.02
N GLU A 279 17.15 -23.44 -11.02
CA GLU A 279 17.25 -22.01 -11.27
C GLU A 279 16.07 -21.56 -12.11
N VAL A 280 15.53 -20.37 -11.79
CA VAL A 280 14.38 -19.77 -12.45
C VAL A 280 14.66 -18.32 -12.80
N SER A 281 13.78 -17.76 -13.62
CA SER A 281 13.86 -16.38 -14.09
C SER A 281 12.67 -15.58 -13.59
N LEU A 282 12.88 -14.29 -13.37
CA LEU A 282 11.84 -13.29 -13.17
C LEU A 282 11.91 -12.25 -14.28
N LYS A 283 10.74 -11.80 -14.74
CA LYS A 283 10.64 -10.66 -15.67
C LYS A 283 9.57 -9.72 -15.18
N TRP A 284 9.84 -8.42 -15.20
CA TRP A 284 8.91 -7.40 -14.76
C TRP A 284 9.01 -6.13 -15.58
N GLN A 285 7.98 -5.30 -15.44
CA GLN A 285 7.93 -3.94 -15.96
C GLN A 285 7.67 -3.01 -14.78
N SER A 286 8.20 -1.79 -14.84
CA SER A 286 7.92 -0.75 -13.86
C SER A 286 7.59 0.58 -14.52
N THR A 287 6.95 1.46 -13.77
CA THR A 287 6.72 2.86 -14.16
C THR A 287 7.09 3.73 -12.98
N ASN A 288 7.76 4.86 -13.20
CA ASN A 288 8.21 5.81 -12.15
C ASN A 288 9.10 5.21 -11.05
N ILE A 289 9.78 4.11 -11.35
CA ILE A 289 10.82 3.54 -10.49
C ILE A 289 12.15 3.68 -11.21
N ASP A 290 13.09 4.38 -10.58
CA ASP A 290 14.44 4.56 -11.08
C ASP A 290 15.12 3.19 -11.36
N PRO A 291 15.88 3.03 -12.45
CA PRO A 291 16.59 1.77 -12.75
C PRO A 291 17.57 1.30 -11.67
N HIS A 292 18.16 2.22 -10.89
CA HIS A 292 19.08 1.94 -9.79
C HIS A 292 18.37 1.66 -8.46
N LYS A 293 17.04 1.83 -8.39
CA LYS A 293 16.28 1.38 -7.23
C LYS A 293 16.13 -0.12 -7.24
N LYS A 294 16.00 -0.68 -6.04
CA LYS A 294 15.92 -2.10 -5.82
C LYS A 294 14.48 -2.57 -5.72
N ILE A 295 14.24 -3.81 -6.14
CA ILE A 295 12.98 -4.54 -5.98
C ILE A 295 13.31 -5.86 -5.28
N ARG A 296 12.57 -6.15 -4.20
CA ARG A 296 12.67 -7.42 -3.48
C ARG A 296 11.58 -8.36 -3.95
N PHE A 297 11.92 -9.62 -4.18
CA PHE A 297 10.99 -10.64 -4.64
C PHE A 297 10.83 -11.76 -3.61
N PHE A 298 9.60 -12.23 -3.48
CA PHE A 298 9.23 -13.32 -2.59
C PHE A 298 8.45 -14.38 -3.34
N LEU A 299 8.70 -15.64 -3.00
CA LEU A 299 7.85 -16.75 -3.38
C LEU A 299 6.80 -16.95 -2.30
N ILE A 300 5.54 -16.96 -2.71
CA ILE A 300 4.38 -17.11 -1.83
C ILE A 300 3.61 -18.36 -2.20
N LYS A 301 3.14 -19.12 -1.21
CA LYS A 301 2.19 -20.24 -1.38
C LYS A 301 1.08 -20.11 -0.33
N ASP A 302 -0.19 -20.19 -0.75
CA ASP A 302 -1.34 -20.05 0.17
C ASP A 302 -1.26 -18.78 1.02
N ASP A 303 -0.88 -17.66 0.39
CA ASP A 303 -0.68 -16.37 1.06
C ASP A 303 0.45 -16.36 2.12
N VAL A 304 1.32 -17.38 2.17
CA VAL A 304 2.50 -17.42 3.07
C VAL A 304 3.78 -17.27 2.27
N VAL A 305 4.71 -16.43 2.73
CA VAL A 305 6.05 -16.34 2.13
C VAL A 305 6.82 -17.60 2.49
N ILE A 306 7.26 -18.32 1.47
CA ILE A 306 7.96 -19.60 1.62
C ILE A 306 9.41 -19.52 1.18
N GLN A 307 9.79 -18.45 0.46
CA GLN A 307 11.18 -18.20 0.10
C GLN A 307 11.39 -16.71 -0.24
N ASP A 308 12.47 -16.13 0.27
CA ASP A 308 13.03 -14.87 -0.23
C ASP A 308 13.76 -15.16 -1.54
N LEU A 309 13.29 -14.59 -2.64
CA LEU A 309 13.88 -14.79 -3.97
C LEU A 309 15.00 -13.79 -4.26
N GLY A 310 15.25 -12.82 -3.37
CA GLY A 310 16.35 -11.87 -3.49
C GLY A 310 15.93 -10.43 -3.75
N ILE A 311 16.93 -9.55 -3.76
CA ILE A 311 16.80 -8.11 -4.02
C ILE A 311 17.62 -7.78 -5.27
N TYR A 312 16.99 -7.20 -6.27
CA TYR A 312 17.61 -6.90 -7.56
C TYR A 312 17.40 -5.44 -7.95
N ASP A 313 18.34 -4.89 -8.70
CA ASP A 313 18.14 -3.59 -9.34
C ASP A 313 16.95 -3.66 -10.31
N ASN A 314 16.34 -2.52 -10.61
CA ASN A 314 15.18 -2.46 -11.50
C ASN A 314 15.58 -2.59 -13.00
N SER A 315 16.22 -3.72 -13.31
CA SER A 315 16.79 -4.10 -14.61
C SER A 315 15.80 -4.76 -15.57
N LYS A 316 14.52 -4.93 -15.16
CA LYS A 316 13.40 -5.59 -15.88
C LYS A 316 13.44 -7.11 -15.92
N ALA A 317 14.57 -7.75 -15.67
CA ALA A 317 14.67 -9.21 -15.62
C ALA A 317 15.86 -9.65 -14.77
N GLU A 318 15.71 -10.83 -14.18
CA GLU A 318 16.75 -11.52 -13.44
C GLU A 318 16.66 -13.02 -13.71
N ASP A 319 17.80 -13.66 -13.92
CA ASP A 319 17.93 -15.10 -14.19
C ASP A 319 18.74 -15.78 -13.08
N GLY A 320 18.76 -17.11 -13.03
CA GLY A 320 19.62 -17.85 -12.09
C GLY A 320 19.12 -17.86 -10.64
N ILE A 321 17.87 -17.46 -10.39
CA ILE A 321 17.30 -17.43 -9.04
C ILE A 321 17.06 -18.86 -8.58
N ARG A 322 17.73 -19.27 -7.51
CA ARG A 322 17.64 -20.66 -7.02
C ARG A 322 16.40 -20.89 -6.20
N LEU A 323 15.63 -21.91 -6.54
CA LEU A 323 14.54 -22.42 -5.74
C LEU A 323 15.02 -23.44 -4.70
N ASP A 324 14.48 -23.35 -3.49
CA ASP A 324 14.82 -24.25 -2.41
C ASP A 324 14.42 -25.69 -2.71
N ARG A 325 15.24 -26.65 -2.25
CA ARG A 325 14.99 -28.08 -2.43
C ARG A 325 13.74 -28.57 -1.69
N GLY A 326 13.38 -27.89 -0.61
CA GLY A 326 12.27 -28.24 0.28
C GLY A 326 10.89 -27.83 -0.22
N LEU A 327 10.80 -27.11 -1.34
CA LEU A 327 9.52 -26.58 -1.81
C LEU A 327 8.50 -27.71 -2.08
N PRO A 328 7.27 -27.59 -1.54
CA PRO A 328 6.24 -28.59 -1.77
C PRO A 328 5.77 -28.61 -3.24
N ASN A 329 5.01 -29.63 -3.61
CA ASN A 329 4.26 -29.58 -4.86
C ASN A 329 3.01 -28.74 -4.66
N GLY A 330 2.60 -27.98 -5.68
CA GLY A 330 1.34 -27.26 -5.66
C GLY A 330 1.15 -26.30 -6.83
N ASN A 331 -0.08 -25.83 -7.02
CA ASN A 331 -0.49 -24.92 -8.10
C ASN A 331 -0.91 -23.53 -7.59
N ASN A 332 -0.69 -23.26 -6.31
CA ASN A 332 -1.11 -22.09 -5.56
C ASN A 332 0.07 -21.19 -5.18
N TYR A 333 1.09 -21.14 -6.05
CA TYR A 333 2.26 -20.28 -5.88
C TYR A 333 2.08 -18.94 -6.56
N ARG A 334 2.65 -17.88 -5.98
CA ARG A 334 2.76 -16.54 -6.60
C ARG A 334 4.15 -15.99 -6.34
N VAL A 335 4.64 -15.14 -7.24
CA VAL A 335 5.78 -14.28 -6.95
C VAL A 335 5.25 -12.90 -6.60
N MET A 336 5.72 -12.35 -5.49
CA MET A 336 5.45 -10.99 -5.05
C MET A 336 6.70 -10.14 -5.24
N GLY A 337 6.59 -9.00 -5.89
CA GLY A 337 7.67 -8.00 -6.01
C GLY A 337 7.29 -6.73 -5.26
N ILE A 338 8.24 -6.14 -4.53
CA ILE A 338 8.04 -4.94 -3.71
C ILE A 338 9.19 -3.95 -3.97
N GLU A 339 8.86 -2.72 -4.38
CA GLU A 339 9.80 -1.60 -4.48
C GLU A 339 10.48 -1.36 -3.14
N GLN A 340 11.80 -1.30 -3.13
CA GLN A 340 12.59 -0.95 -1.96
C GLN A 340 12.85 0.55 -1.95
N ASN A 341 12.75 1.17 -0.77
CA ASN A 341 12.95 2.61 -0.57
C ASN A 341 12.11 3.46 -1.55
N PRO A 342 10.78 3.29 -1.57
CA PRO A 342 9.91 4.01 -2.48
C PRO A 342 10.00 5.51 -2.22
N VAL A 343 9.87 6.32 -3.28
CA VAL A 343 9.85 7.78 -3.09
C VAL A 343 8.59 8.16 -2.29
N ASN A 344 7.48 7.42 -2.51
CA ASN A 344 6.26 7.48 -1.72
C ASN A 344 6.15 6.30 -0.73
N ARG A 345 6.41 6.51 0.56
CA ARG A 345 6.22 5.48 1.59
C ARG A 345 4.76 5.00 1.74
N TYR A 346 3.79 5.81 1.35
CA TYR A 346 2.36 5.47 1.38
C TYR A 346 1.87 4.79 0.09
N GLN A 347 2.71 4.77 -0.96
CA GLN A 347 2.40 4.14 -2.24
C GLN A 347 3.59 3.31 -2.74
N VAL A 348 3.95 2.29 -1.97
CA VAL A 348 4.95 1.29 -2.38
C VAL A 348 4.45 0.51 -3.59
N ALA A 349 5.22 0.51 -4.68
CA ALA A 349 4.88 -0.32 -5.82
C ALA A 349 5.04 -1.80 -5.44
N LYS A 350 3.96 -2.56 -5.56
CA LYS A 350 3.96 -3.99 -5.28
C LYS A 350 3.06 -4.78 -6.22
N PHE A 351 3.44 -6.01 -6.53
CA PHE A 351 2.72 -6.85 -7.47
C PHE A 351 2.88 -8.33 -7.15
N ALA A 352 1.75 -9.03 -7.01
CA ALA A 352 1.71 -10.49 -6.95
C ALA A 352 1.28 -11.06 -8.31
N THR A 353 2.00 -12.05 -8.80
CA THR A 353 1.60 -12.78 -10.01
C THR A 353 0.29 -13.53 -9.80
N PRO A 354 -0.43 -13.89 -10.88
CA PRO A 354 -1.41 -14.97 -10.81
C PRO A 354 -0.79 -16.27 -10.27
N PHE A 355 -1.64 -17.18 -9.82
CA PHE A 355 -1.21 -18.49 -9.36
C PHE A 355 -0.50 -19.29 -10.47
N PHE A 356 0.60 -19.94 -10.11
CA PHE A 356 1.37 -20.85 -10.96
C PHE A 356 1.80 -22.10 -10.18
N THR A 357 2.40 -23.06 -10.88
CA THR A 357 2.72 -24.38 -10.32
C THR A 357 4.20 -24.53 -10.02
N ILE A 358 4.53 -25.17 -8.89
CA ILE A 358 5.85 -25.72 -8.62
C ILE A 358 5.72 -27.23 -8.41
N LYS A 359 6.60 -28.00 -9.06
CA LYS A 359 6.74 -29.44 -8.88
C LYS A 359 8.16 -29.80 -8.46
N LYS A 360 8.32 -30.88 -7.70
CA LYS A 360 9.65 -31.42 -7.39
C LYS A 360 10.33 -31.89 -8.67
N ALA A 361 11.58 -31.45 -8.85
CA ALA A 361 12.44 -31.90 -9.93
C ALA A 361 12.57 -33.43 -9.89
N PRO A 362 12.57 -34.12 -11.04
CA PRO A 362 12.83 -35.55 -11.07
C PRO A 362 14.20 -35.80 -10.45
N ARG A 363 14.26 -36.69 -9.45
CA ARG A 363 15.54 -37.12 -8.89
C ARG A 363 16.30 -37.80 -10.04
N LYS A 364 17.44 -37.25 -10.48
CA LYS A 364 18.36 -38.00 -11.34
C LYS A 364 18.66 -39.30 -10.60
N GLU A 365 18.23 -40.43 -11.15
CA GLU A 365 18.67 -41.74 -10.70
C GLU A 365 20.20 -41.73 -10.75
N LYS A 366 20.83 -42.12 -9.64
CA LYS A 366 22.27 -42.40 -9.68
C LYS A 366 22.42 -43.53 -10.71
N GLN A 367 23.10 -43.26 -11.82
CA GLN A 367 23.51 -44.32 -12.72
C GLN A 367 24.26 -45.37 -11.89
N PRO A 368 23.97 -46.67 -12.06
CA PRO A 368 24.76 -47.70 -11.41
C PRO A 368 26.20 -47.52 -11.88
N VAL A 369 27.09 -47.18 -10.94
CA VAL A 369 28.52 -47.18 -11.20
C VAL A 369 28.86 -48.61 -11.62
N ALA A 370 29.32 -48.77 -12.86
CA ALA A 370 29.72 -50.05 -13.41
C ALA A 370 30.67 -50.73 -12.41
N ALA A 371 30.35 -51.99 -12.07
CA ALA A 371 31.16 -52.82 -11.20
C ALA A 371 32.54 -53.02 -11.84
N THR A 372 33.53 -52.25 -11.39
CA THR A 372 34.93 -52.62 -11.53
C THR A 372 35.35 -53.37 -10.28
N THR A 373 35.98 -54.52 -10.53
CA THR A 373 36.48 -55.51 -9.59
C THR A 373 37.21 -54.92 -8.37
N PRO A 374 37.06 -55.53 -7.18
CA PRO A 374 37.73 -55.08 -5.96
C PRO A 374 39.25 -55.29 -6.04
N PRO A 375 40.09 -54.28 -5.74
CA PRO A 375 41.51 -54.49 -5.45
C PRO A 375 41.69 -55.05 -4.03
N ALA A 376 42.68 -55.93 -3.90
CA ALA A 376 43.12 -56.63 -2.68
C ALA A 376 43.40 -55.69 -1.48
N PRO A 377 43.31 -56.20 -0.23
CA PRO A 377 43.42 -55.40 0.98
C PRO A 377 44.89 -55.02 1.27
N LYS A 378 45.16 -53.74 1.51
CA LYS A 378 46.41 -53.24 2.11
C LYS A 378 46.22 -52.91 3.60
N PRO A 379 47.25 -53.12 4.43
CA PRO A 379 47.13 -53.23 5.90
C PRO A 379 46.95 -51.88 6.61
N LYS A 380 46.34 -51.94 7.80
CA LYS A 380 46.08 -50.83 8.73
C LYS A 380 47.39 -50.25 9.30
N PRO A 381 47.52 -48.92 9.49
CA PRO A 381 48.56 -48.35 10.34
C PRO A 381 48.17 -48.45 11.83
N ILE A 382 49.12 -48.89 12.65
CA ILE A 382 49.12 -48.87 14.11
C ILE A 382 49.59 -47.48 14.59
N PRO A 383 49.06 -46.92 15.69
CA PRO A 383 49.50 -45.63 16.24
C PRO A 383 50.75 -45.80 17.11
N VAL A 384 51.72 -44.89 16.98
CA VAL A 384 52.93 -44.79 17.81
C VAL A 384 53.01 -43.34 18.36
N PRO A 385 53.46 -43.13 19.62
CA PRO A 385 53.08 -41.99 20.46
C PRO A 385 54.05 -40.79 20.30
N PRO A 386 53.70 -39.60 20.81
CA PRO A 386 54.62 -38.46 20.81
C PRO A 386 55.66 -38.54 21.95
N PRO A 387 56.82 -37.87 21.82
CA PRO A 387 57.90 -37.91 22.79
C PRO A 387 57.68 -36.95 23.96
N VAL A 388 58.15 -37.38 25.13
CA VAL A 388 58.31 -36.57 26.34
C VAL A 388 59.70 -35.96 26.34
N GLU A 389 59.80 -34.64 26.49
CA GLU A 389 60.96 -34.01 27.12
C GLU A 389 60.50 -32.92 28.07
N THR A 390 60.99 -33.06 29.29
CA THR A 390 60.63 -32.42 30.55
C THR A 390 61.27 -31.04 30.71
N VAL A 391 60.51 -30.05 31.16
CA VAL A 391 61.02 -28.87 31.87
C VAL A 391 60.12 -28.58 33.07
N GLU A 392 60.77 -28.22 34.17
CA GLU A 392 60.34 -28.18 35.57
C GLU A 392 59.05 -27.42 35.90
N LYS A 393 58.42 -27.91 36.96
CA LYS A 393 57.24 -27.37 37.63
C LYS A 393 57.68 -26.37 38.70
N GLU A 394 57.36 -25.10 38.51
CA GLU A 394 57.33 -24.10 39.59
C GLU A 394 55.86 -23.66 39.78
N GLU A 395 55.33 -23.83 40.99
CA GLU A 395 53.93 -23.54 41.37
C GLU A 395 53.77 -22.09 41.83
N VAL A 396 52.90 -21.31 41.17
CA VAL A 396 52.17 -20.14 41.73
C VAL A 396 50.82 -19.98 40.97
N PRO A 397 49.78 -19.32 41.52
CA PRO A 397 48.47 -19.90 41.74
C PRO A 397 47.44 -19.54 40.66
N ALA A 398 46.40 -20.37 40.54
CA ALA A 398 45.28 -20.20 39.64
C ALA A 398 44.46 -18.92 39.93
N GLU A 399 44.33 -18.06 38.91
CA GLU A 399 43.19 -17.14 38.77
C GLU A 399 42.14 -17.78 37.85
N PRO A 400 40.84 -17.63 38.16
CA PRO A 400 39.79 -18.32 37.42
C PRO A 400 39.46 -17.59 36.12
N VAL A 401 39.75 -18.22 34.97
CA VAL A 401 39.24 -17.77 33.67
C VAL A 401 37.78 -18.20 33.54
N ALA A 402 36.88 -17.21 33.55
CA ALA A 402 35.47 -17.40 33.32
C ALA A 402 35.19 -17.87 31.88
N VAL A 403 34.54 -19.03 31.76
CA VAL A 403 33.96 -19.52 30.50
C VAL A 403 32.73 -18.66 30.19
N LYS A 404 32.76 -17.88 29.10
CA LYS A 404 31.54 -17.27 28.53
C LYS A 404 30.67 -18.39 27.97
N GLU A 405 29.52 -18.66 28.58
CA GLU A 405 28.45 -19.47 27.98
C GLU A 405 27.93 -18.76 26.73
N GLU A 406 28.09 -19.36 25.55
CA GLU A 406 27.39 -18.92 24.34
C GLU A 406 25.92 -19.34 24.44
N VAL A 407 25.02 -18.37 24.60
CA VAL A 407 23.57 -18.62 24.58
C VAL A 407 23.17 -19.03 23.15
N PRO A 408 22.59 -20.23 22.93
CA PRO A 408 22.21 -20.67 21.59
C PRO A 408 21.10 -19.79 21.02
N LEU A 409 21.25 -19.37 19.76
CA LEU A 409 20.28 -18.54 19.04
C LEU A 409 18.93 -19.26 18.88
N ARG A 410 17.85 -18.50 18.98
CA ARG A 410 16.48 -19.00 18.83
C ARG A 410 16.17 -19.22 17.35
N MET A 411 15.94 -20.47 16.96
CA MET A 411 15.64 -20.84 15.57
C MET A 411 14.13 -20.98 15.29
N GLU A 412 13.31 -21.10 16.33
CA GLU A 412 11.85 -21.26 16.21
C GLU A 412 11.11 -20.55 17.36
N PHE A 413 9.93 -20.03 17.09
CA PHE A 413 9.01 -19.49 18.09
C PHE A 413 7.56 -19.75 17.69
N ASP A 414 6.79 -20.42 18.56
CA ASP A 414 5.37 -20.74 18.33
C ASP A 414 5.12 -21.38 16.95
N GLY A 415 5.89 -22.43 16.61
CA GLY A 415 5.76 -23.14 15.33
C GLY A 415 6.27 -22.38 14.10
N ARG A 416 6.92 -21.21 14.28
CA ARG A 416 7.45 -20.37 13.19
C ARG A 416 8.96 -20.36 13.18
N SER A 417 9.55 -20.51 12.00
CA SER A 417 11.00 -20.40 11.84
C SER A 417 11.46 -18.95 11.99
N ILE A 418 12.53 -18.73 12.76
CA ILE A 418 13.17 -17.42 12.90
C ILE A 418 14.36 -17.32 11.95
N SER A 419 14.43 -16.24 11.18
CA SER A 419 15.57 -15.92 10.32
C SER A 419 16.17 -14.56 10.70
N TYR A 420 17.42 -14.57 11.17
CA TYR A 420 18.16 -13.36 11.52
C TYR A 420 18.66 -12.64 10.26
N ARG A 421 18.31 -11.36 10.14
CA ARG A 421 18.61 -10.52 8.96
C ARG A 421 19.82 -9.63 9.17
N LYS A 422 20.09 -9.25 10.42
CA LYS A 422 21.15 -8.30 10.77
C LYS A 422 21.60 -8.49 12.23
N GLU A 423 22.86 -8.17 12.47
CA GLU A 423 23.44 -8.03 13.81
C GLU A 423 23.84 -6.57 14.03
N LEU A 424 23.62 -6.07 15.23
CA LEU A 424 23.75 -4.67 15.61
C LEU A 424 24.47 -4.55 16.96
N GLU A 425 25.24 -3.48 17.11
CA GLU A 425 25.78 -3.07 18.40
C GLU A 425 25.14 -1.77 18.84
N VAL A 426 24.73 -1.71 20.11
CA VAL A 426 24.19 -0.50 20.76
C VAL A 426 25.07 -0.11 21.94
N SER A 427 25.17 1.19 22.19
CA SER A 427 25.97 1.77 23.28
C SER A 427 25.34 1.60 24.66
N THR A 428 24.01 1.41 24.73
CA THR A 428 23.25 1.32 25.99
C THR A 428 22.31 0.12 26.01
N ASP A 429 21.97 -0.36 27.21
CA ASP A 429 20.94 -1.39 27.41
C ASP A 429 19.52 -0.84 27.37
N GLU A 430 19.35 0.47 27.54
CA GLU A 430 18.07 1.15 27.36
C GLU A 430 18.07 1.78 25.97
N ILE A 431 17.19 1.27 25.10
CA ILE A 431 17.03 1.74 23.73
C ILE A 431 15.56 2.04 23.45
N ARG A 432 15.31 2.90 22.46
CA ARG A 432 13.97 3.15 21.95
C ARG A 432 13.78 2.45 20.63
N ILE A 433 12.68 1.72 20.48
CA ILE A 433 12.23 1.22 19.19
C ILE A 433 11.05 2.04 18.67
N SER A 434 11.10 2.45 17.42
CA SER A 434 9.98 3.08 16.73
C SER A 434 9.47 2.14 15.65
N LEU A 435 8.17 1.81 15.67
CA LEU A 435 7.53 0.89 14.74
C LEU A 435 6.57 1.64 13.83
N TRP A 436 6.61 1.34 12.54
CA TRP A 436 5.58 1.76 11.59
C TRP A 436 5.46 0.77 10.43
N ASP A 437 4.31 0.82 9.76
CA ASP A 437 4.05 0.05 8.56
C ASP A 437 5.00 0.50 7.44
N HIS A 438 5.79 -0.42 6.89
CA HIS A 438 6.71 -0.12 5.78
C HIS A 438 6.01 -0.17 4.41
N GLY A 439 4.81 -0.76 4.34
CA GLY A 439 4.10 -1.04 3.11
C GLY A 439 2.80 -0.24 2.98
N ARG A 440 1.73 -0.75 3.58
CA ARG A 440 0.44 -0.07 3.64
C ARG A 440 -0.35 -0.55 4.84
N LYS A 441 -1.14 0.33 5.44
CA LYS A 441 -2.18 -0.07 6.38
C LYS A 441 -3.19 -0.97 5.68
N ASP A 442 -3.08 -2.28 5.88
CA ASP A 442 -4.02 -3.27 5.33
C ASP A 442 -4.48 -4.32 6.35
N GLY A 443 -4.52 -3.89 7.62
CA GLY A 443 -5.06 -4.66 8.74
C GLY A 443 -4.02 -5.51 9.46
N ASP A 444 -2.74 -5.27 9.21
CA ASP A 444 -1.64 -5.98 9.85
C ASP A 444 -1.66 -5.81 11.37
N LEU A 445 -1.71 -6.94 12.07
CA LEU A 445 -1.66 -7.02 13.53
C LEU A 445 -0.39 -7.78 13.93
N VAL A 446 0.52 -7.12 14.61
CA VAL A 446 1.86 -7.66 14.90
C VAL A 446 2.24 -7.57 16.37
N SER A 447 3.32 -8.25 16.74
CA SER A 447 3.99 -8.10 18.02
C SER A 447 5.49 -8.08 17.81
N ILE A 448 6.20 -7.38 18.69
CA ILE A 448 7.65 -7.41 18.75
C ILE A 448 8.04 -8.17 20.00
N TYR A 449 8.89 -9.17 19.81
CA TYR A 449 9.47 -9.94 20.90
C TYR A 449 10.94 -9.60 21.04
N VAL A 450 11.40 -9.48 22.28
CA VAL A 450 12.82 -9.38 22.64
C VAL A 450 13.13 -10.50 23.61
N ASN A 451 14.12 -11.36 23.32
CA ASN A 451 14.45 -12.51 24.18
C ASN A 451 13.27 -13.48 24.42
N GLY A 452 12.30 -13.50 23.49
CA GLY A 452 11.07 -14.28 23.61
C GLY A 452 9.99 -13.65 24.49
N GLU A 453 10.19 -12.44 25.01
CA GLU A 453 9.18 -11.66 25.73
C GLU A 453 8.55 -10.60 24.83
N ALA A 454 7.22 -10.49 24.83
CA ALA A 454 6.52 -9.50 24.00
C ALA A 454 6.71 -8.10 24.60
N VAL A 455 7.54 -7.28 23.96
CA VAL A 455 7.72 -5.86 24.32
C VAL A 455 6.67 -4.97 23.66
N VAL A 456 6.09 -5.43 22.55
CA VAL A 456 4.93 -4.81 21.90
C VAL A 456 3.94 -5.90 21.56
N TYR A 457 2.70 -5.77 22.03
CA TYR A 457 1.68 -6.82 21.92
C TYR A 457 0.46 -6.37 21.09
N LYS A 458 0.08 -7.21 20.12
CA LYS A 458 -1.07 -7.02 19.20
C LYS A 458 -1.23 -5.57 18.72
N HIS A 459 -0.13 -4.99 18.26
CA HIS A 459 -0.11 -3.65 17.72
C HIS A 459 -0.64 -3.67 16.28
N SER A 460 -1.66 -2.86 16.00
CA SER A 460 -2.12 -2.61 14.64
C SER A 460 -1.07 -1.75 13.96
N LEU A 461 -0.53 -2.19 12.83
CA LEU A 461 0.43 -1.38 12.10
C LEU A 461 -0.24 -0.14 11.51
N GLU A 462 0.39 0.99 11.75
CA GLU A 462 0.00 2.29 11.22
C GLU A 462 1.21 2.95 10.56
N TYR A 463 0.96 3.96 9.72
CA TYR A 463 2.06 4.72 9.12
C TYR A 463 2.78 5.63 10.10
N ARG A 464 2.10 6.02 11.19
CA ARG A 464 2.70 6.85 12.24
C ARG A 464 3.59 5.99 13.11
N LYS A 465 4.77 6.53 13.43
CA LYS A 465 5.73 5.88 14.34
C LYS A 465 5.12 5.74 15.74
N SER A 466 5.05 4.51 16.22
CA SER A 466 4.77 4.20 17.61
C SER A 466 6.08 3.90 18.33
N HIS A 467 6.31 4.57 19.46
CA HIS A 467 7.58 4.54 20.18
C HIS A 467 7.46 3.69 21.44
N PHE A 468 8.45 2.84 21.66
CA PHE A 468 8.51 1.93 22.81
C PHE A 468 9.93 1.92 23.36
N ASP A 469 10.09 2.21 24.64
CA ASP A 469 11.37 2.10 25.31
C ASP A 469 11.53 0.65 25.81
N ILE A 470 12.64 0.01 25.47
CA ILE A 470 12.93 -1.40 25.81
C ILE A 470 14.27 -1.52 26.50
N LYS A 471 14.37 -2.51 27.39
CA LYS A 471 15.60 -2.82 28.14
C LYS A 471 16.19 -4.13 27.67
N LEU A 472 17.45 -4.10 27.25
CA LEU A 472 18.24 -5.22 26.77
C LEU A 472 19.03 -5.86 27.93
N LYS A 473 19.37 -7.14 27.77
CA LYS A 473 20.28 -7.84 28.69
C LYS A 473 21.72 -7.56 28.28
N LYS A 474 22.52 -7.01 29.21
CA LYS A 474 23.97 -6.81 29.02
C LYS A 474 24.70 -8.15 29.05
N GLY A 475 25.78 -8.25 28.28
CA GLY A 475 26.66 -9.42 28.30
C GLY A 475 26.13 -10.64 27.55
N THR A 476 24.91 -10.58 27.00
CA THR A 476 24.32 -11.64 26.15
C THR A 476 23.72 -11.02 24.88
N PRO A 477 23.74 -11.70 23.73
CA PRO A 477 23.00 -11.27 22.54
C PRO A 477 21.49 -11.20 22.82
N ASN A 478 20.82 -10.19 22.27
CA ASN A 478 19.37 -10.02 22.39
C ASN A 478 18.71 -10.22 21.03
N ASP A 479 17.80 -11.17 20.89
CA ASP A 479 17.03 -11.36 19.66
C ASP A 479 15.77 -10.50 19.67
N LEU A 480 15.65 -9.58 18.71
CA LEU A 480 14.42 -8.83 18.46
C LEU A 480 13.77 -9.37 17.19
N PHE A 481 12.54 -9.87 17.27
CA PHE A 481 11.85 -10.42 16.10
C PHE A 481 10.41 -9.96 15.96
N LEU A 482 9.99 -9.86 14.70
CA LEU A 482 8.63 -9.51 14.32
C LEU A 482 7.76 -10.77 14.30
N TYR A 483 6.59 -10.67 14.92
CA TYR A 483 5.58 -11.73 14.95
C TYR A 483 4.26 -11.24 14.35
N ALA A 484 3.74 -11.96 13.35
CA ALA A 484 2.45 -11.67 12.74
C ALA A 484 1.29 -12.47 13.38
N HIS A 485 0.27 -11.77 13.90
CA HIS A 485 -0.97 -12.38 14.39
C HIS A 485 -1.98 -12.67 13.27
N ASN A 486 -1.87 -11.95 12.16
CA ASN A 486 -2.64 -12.14 10.94
C ASN A 486 -1.74 -11.89 9.72
N LEU A 487 -2.29 -11.99 8.51
CA LEU A 487 -1.59 -11.71 7.25
C LEU A 487 -1.97 -10.36 6.62
N GLY A 488 -2.72 -9.55 7.37
CA GLY A 488 -3.48 -8.43 6.83
C GLY A 488 -4.26 -8.83 5.58
N ARG A 489 -4.37 -7.89 4.64
CA ARG A 489 -4.93 -8.15 3.32
C ARG A 489 -3.87 -8.59 2.32
N PHE A 490 -2.59 -8.31 2.57
CA PHE A 490 -1.50 -8.62 1.64
C PHE A 490 -0.19 -8.99 2.34
N PRO A 491 0.04 -10.28 2.55
CA PRO A 491 1.22 -10.76 3.24
C PRO A 491 2.53 -10.62 2.42
N PRO A 492 3.70 -10.66 3.10
CA PRO A 492 3.86 -10.76 4.56
C PRO A 492 3.62 -9.39 5.24
N ASN A 493 3.39 -9.41 6.55
CA ASN A 493 3.35 -8.17 7.33
C ASN A 493 4.77 -7.57 7.32
N THR A 494 4.89 -6.30 6.94
CA THR A 494 6.18 -5.64 6.72
C THR A 494 6.32 -4.45 7.66
N VAL A 495 7.21 -4.55 8.64
CA VAL A 495 7.44 -3.51 9.66
C VAL A 495 8.78 -2.85 9.43
N ALA A 496 8.78 -1.52 9.46
CA ALA A 496 10.00 -0.75 9.64
C ALA A 496 10.19 -0.49 11.14
N ILE A 497 11.38 -0.82 11.63
CA ILE A 497 11.81 -0.65 13.01
C ILE A 497 13.01 0.28 13.00
N GLU A 498 12.90 1.39 13.71
CA GLU A 498 14.03 2.25 14.05
C GLU A 498 14.50 1.89 15.45
N ILE A 499 15.77 1.53 15.61
CA ILE A 499 16.40 1.27 16.90
C ILE A 499 17.28 2.47 17.22
N VAL A 500 16.99 3.15 18.32
CA VAL A 500 17.70 4.37 18.76
C VAL A 500 18.38 4.12 20.09
N ASP A 501 19.66 4.44 20.16
CA ASP A 501 20.44 4.52 21.40
C ASP A 501 20.97 5.95 21.61
N ASN A 502 21.91 6.15 22.53
CA ASN A 502 22.47 7.48 22.80
C ASN A 502 23.46 7.96 21.72
N GLU A 503 24.00 7.07 20.89
CA GLU A 503 25.02 7.37 19.88
C GLU A 503 24.42 7.53 18.47
N GLY A 504 23.26 6.94 18.19
CA GLY A 504 22.63 7.03 16.88
C GLY A 504 21.32 6.24 16.74
N SER A 505 20.91 6.05 15.49
CA SER A 505 19.70 5.32 15.13
C SER A 505 19.94 4.44 13.91
N GLU A 506 19.40 3.22 13.93
CA GLU A 506 19.45 2.28 12.82
C GLU A 506 18.04 1.90 12.36
N ASN A 507 17.80 1.93 11.04
CA ASN A 507 16.50 1.58 10.45
C ASN A 507 16.55 0.22 9.77
N ILE A 508 15.59 -0.64 10.09
CA ILE A 508 15.55 -2.03 9.64
C ILE A 508 14.13 -2.39 9.21
N VAL A 509 14.01 -3.18 8.14
CA VAL A 509 12.73 -3.73 7.69
C VAL A 509 12.68 -5.21 8.01
N LEU A 510 11.69 -5.61 8.80
CA LEU A 510 11.41 -7.00 9.13
C LEU A 510 10.08 -7.44 8.54
N ASN A 511 10.03 -8.69 8.11
CA ASN A 511 8.84 -9.35 7.58
C ASN A 511 8.42 -10.49 8.49
N SER A 512 7.12 -10.72 8.62
CA SER A 512 6.60 -11.90 9.31
C SER A 512 5.29 -12.36 8.69
N ASP A 513 5.05 -13.67 8.76
CA ASP A 513 3.78 -14.29 8.43
C ASP A 513 3.43 -15.39 9.46
N LEU A 514 2.45 -16.22 9.16
CA LEU A 514 1.98 -17.27 10.08
C LEU A 514 2.94 -18.47 10.19
N LYS A 515 4.08 -18.47 9.49
CA LYS A 515 5.08 -19.55 9.52
C LYS A 515 6.52 -19.07 9.73
N SER A 516 6.79 -17.78 9.54
CA SER A 516 8.13 -17.23 9.60
C SER A 516 8.18 -15.86 10.29
N CYS A 517 9.30 -15.64 10.98
CA CYS A 517 9.62 -14.40 11.67
C CYS A 517 11.01 -13.93 11.23
N GLU A 518 11.14 -12.71 10.72
CA GLU A 518 12.44 -12.07 10.58
C GLU A 518 12.87 -11.43 11.91
N ALA A 519 14.16 -11.52 12.21
CA ALA A 519 14.76 -11.08 13.44
C ALA A 519 16.03 -10.25 13.21
N VAL A 520 16.44 -9.52 14.23
CA VAL A 520 17.77 -8.92 14.37
C VAL A 520 18.40 -9.34 15.69
N LEU A 521 19.72 -9.43 15.70
CA LEU A 521 20.50 -9.68 16.90
C LEU A 521 21.11 -8.36 17.38
N ILE A 522 20.97 -8.06 18.66
CA ILE A 522 21.42 -6.80 19.27
C ILE A 522 22.36 -7.10 20.42
N ASN A 523 23.60 -6.59 20.32
CA ASN A 523 24.62 -6.69 21.35
C ASN A 523 24.83 -5.32 22.02
N VAL A 524 24.88 -5.28 23.35
CA VAL A 524 25.23 -4.07 24.10
C VAL A 524 26.75 -4.01 24.23
N LYS A 525 27.36 -2.89 23.79
CA LYS A 525 28.80 -2.64 23.95
C LYS A 525 29.17 -2.77 25.44
N GLN A 526 30.29 -3.44 25.70
CA GLN A 526 30.76 -3.71 27.07
C GLN A 526 31.40 -2.49 27.71
#